data_AF-A0A948GPR0-F1
#
_entry.id   AF-A0A948GPR0-F1
#
_cell.length_a   1.000
_cell.length_b   1.000
_cell.length_c   1.000
_cell.angle_alpha   90.00
_cell.angle_beta   90.00
_cell.angle_gamma   90.00
#
_symmetry.space_group_name_H-M   'P 1'
#
loop_
_entity.id
_entity.type
_entity.pdbx_description
1 polymer ?
#
loop_
_entity_poly.entity_id
_entity_poly.type
_entity_poly.pdbx_seq_one_letter_code
_entity_poly.pdbx_strand_id
1 'polypeptide(L)'
;MSKTIKNPSGKDTQPWYREPWPWLIMLGPFIVVIAGIVTAWLAVSTSDGLVSDDYYKKGLKVDQTVASSARASALGLTAGVRLTADTLSLRLAARSPDFVLPDRLVVTVSHPTRAGLDQTKTLSREGAVYTTGFRLPASGHWLVSIEDETGNWRLLGKIILPASGEVLIGDPSSENAPAR
;
A
#
# COMPACT_ATOMS: atom_id res chain seq x y z
N MET A 1 -67.98 -9.33 -72.42
CA MET A 1 -67.65 -10.46 -71.52
C MET A 1 -66.37 -10.11 -70.77
N SER A 2 -66.48 -9.35 -69.68
CA SER A 2 -65.36 -8.78 -68.92
C SER A 2 -64.95 -9.73 -67.78
N LYS A 3 -63.74 -10.26 -67.82
CA LYS A 3 -63.15 -11.04 -66.72
C LYS A 3 -62.68 -10.09 -65.61
N THR A 4 -63.35 -10.11 -64.47
CA THR A 4 -62.89 -9.48 -63.23
C THR A 4 -61.67 -10.23 -62.69
N ILE A 5 -60.50 -9.57 -62.67
CA ILE A 5 -59.31 -10.07 -61.98
C ILE A 5 -59.51 -9.84 -60.47
N LYS A 6 -59.58 -10.92 -59.69
CA LYS A 6 -59.62 -10.87 -58.23
C LYS A 6 -58.18 -10.93 -57.72
N ASN A 7 -57.61 -9.80 -57.30
CA ASN A 7 -56.34 -9.81 -56.59
C ASN A 7 -56.55 -10.38 -55.17
N PRO A 8 -55.79 -11.39 -54.72
CA PRO A 8 -55.85 -11.83 -53.34
C PRO A 8 -55.23 -10.78 -52.41
N SER A 9 -56.07 -10.25 -51.54
CA SER A 9 -55.76 -9.33 -50.45
C SER A 9 -54.81 -9.95 -49.42
N GLY A 10 -53.88 -9.14 -48.92
CA GLY A 10 -53.33 -9.18 -47.56
C GLY A 10 -52.75 -10.52 -47.08
N LYS A 11 -51.42 -10.65 -47.14
CA LYS A 11 -50.74 -11.62 -46.27
C LYS A 11 -50.86 -11.08 -44.85
N ASP A 12 -51.61 -11.78 -44.00
CA ASP A 12 -51.62 -11.54 -42.55
C ASP A 12 -50.23 -11.85 -42.01
N THR A 13 -49.37 -10.83 -41.94
CA THR A 13 -48.05 -10.90 -41.34
C THR A 13 -48.23 -11.06 -39.83
N GLN A 14 -48.23 -12.30 -39.37
CA GLN A 14 -48.22 -12.59 -37.94
C GLN A 14 -46.99 -11.91 -37.30
N PRO A 15 -47.10 -11.34 -36.09
CA PRO A 15 -46.02 -10.53 -35.54
C PRO A 15 -44.76 -11.39 -35.29
N TRP A 16 -43.66 -11.00 -35.92
CA TRP A 16 -42.38 -11.72 -35.95
C TRP A 16 -41.81 -12.08 -34.57
N TYR A 17 -42.18 -11.35 -33.51
CA TYR A 17 -41.76 -11.60 -32.13
C TYR A 17 -42.41 -12.84 -31.49
N ARG A 18 -43.46 -13.40 -32.09
CA ARG A 18 -44.15 -14.61 -31.59
C ARG A 18 -43.50 -15.92 -32.05
N GLU A 19 -42.61 -15.87 -33.04
CA GLU A 19 -41.91 -17.06 -33.50
C GLU A 19 -40.65 -17.29 -32.64
N PRO A 20 -40.34 -18.54 -32.24
CA PRO A 20 -39.17 -18.85 -31.41
C PRO A 20 -37.84 -18.76 -32.18
N TRP A 21 -37.88 -18.79 -33.51
CA TRP A 21 -36.70 -18.83 -34.38
C TRP A 21 -35.83 -17.56 -34.32
N PRO A 22 -36.38 -16.34 -34.39
CA PRO A 22 -35.61 -15.11 -34.20
C PRO A 22 -34.88 -15.03 -32.84
N TRP A 23 -35.52 -15.51 -31.77
CA TRP A 23 -34.94 -15.50 -30.42
C TRP A 23 -33.70 -16.40 -30.31
N LEU A 24 -33.69 -17.55 -30.98
CA LEU A 24 -32.55 -18.47 -30.98
C LEU A 24 -31.34 -17.89 -31.72
N ILE A 25 -31.56 -17.14 -32.80
CA ILE A 25 -30.50 -16.46 -33.56
C ILE A 25 -29.95 -15.27 -32.75
N MET A 26 -30.80 -14.52 -32.04
CA MET A 26 -30.35 -13.41 -31.18
C MET A 26 -29.57 -13.87 -29.94
N LEU A 27 -29.78 -15.12 -29.49
CA LEU A 27 -29.12 -15.64 -28.29
C LEU A 27 -27.58 -15.71 -28.43
N GLY A 28 -27.08 -16.07 -29.62
CA GLY A 28 -25.65 -16.19 -29.90
C GLY A 28 -24.89 -14.89 -29.67
N PRO A 29 -25.25 -13.79 -30.39
CA PRO A 29 -24.64 -12.47 -30.17
C PRO A 29 -24.81 -11.96 -28.74
N PHE A 30 -25.95 -12.23 -28.10
CA PHE A 30 -26.22 -11.79 -26.73
C PHE A 30 -25.25 -12.43 -25.71
N ILE A 31 -24.95 -13.72 -25.86
CA ILE A 31 -23.98 -14.42 -25.01
C ILE A 31 -22.57 -13.80 -25.17
N VAL A 32 -22.17 -13.45 -26.40
CA VAL A 32 -20.86 -12.83 -26.67
C VAL A 32 -20.75 -11.46 -26.01
N VAL A 33 -21.82 -10.65 -26.06
CA VAL A 33 -21.85 -9.34 -25.38
C VAL A 33 -21.72 -9.51 -23.86
N ILE A 34 -22.45 -10.45 -23.26
CA ILE A 34 -22.35 -10.74 -21.82
C ILE A 34 -20.95 -11.21 -21.46
N ALA A 35 -20.37 -12.15 -22.21
CA ALA A 35 -19.02 -12.65 -21.96
C ALA A 35 -17.97 -11.54 -22.08
N GLY A 36 -18.14 -10.62 -23.04
CA GLY A 36 -17.30 -9.43 -23.18
C GLY A 36 -17.40 -8.50 -21.98
N ILE A 37 -18.61 -8.24 -21.47
CA ILE A 37 -18.83 -7.42 -20.27
C ILE A 37 -18.23 -8.10 -19.04
N VAL A 38 -18.42 -9.41 -18.85
CA VAL A 38 -17.85 -10.16 -17.73
C VAL A 38 -16.33 -10.17 -17.80
N THR A 39 -15.75 -10.32 -18.99
CA THR A 39 -14.29 -10.27 -19.20
C THR A 39 -13.75 -8.87 -18.97
N ALA A 40 -14.44 -7.82 -19.43
CA ALA A 40 -14.08 -6.44 -19.15
C ALA A 40 -14.20 -6.11 -17.65
N TRP A 41 -15.22 -6.63 -16.98
CA TRP A 41 -15.40 -6.48 -15.54
C TRP A 41 -14.31 -7.19 -14.76
N LEU A 42 -13.97 -8.44 -15.13
CA LEU A 42 -12.82 -9.16 -14.61
C LEU A 42 -11.52 -8.40 -14.87
N ALA A 43 -11.33 -7.83 -16.06
CA ALA A 43 -10.15 -7.05 -16.38
C ALA A 43 -10.09 -5.78 -15.52
N VAL A 44 -11.19 -5.07 -15.29
CA VAL A 44 -11.19 -3.89 -14.41
C VAL A 44 -11.04 -4.29 -12.93
N SER A 45 -11.56 -5.43 -12.49
CA SER A 45 -11.44 -5.88 -11.09
C SER A 45 -10.09 -6.53 -10.78
N THR A 46 -9.49 -7.23 -11.75
CA THR A 46 -8.22 -7.97 -11.62
C THR A 46 -7.03 -7.15 -12.10
N SER A 47 -7.21 -6.31 -13.12
CA SER A 47 -6.22 -5.33 -13.57
C SER A 47 -6.60 -3.94 -13.06
N ASP A 48 -6.18 -3.70 -11.83
CA ASP A 48 -5.51 -2.44 -11.51
C ASP A 48 -6.38 -1.20 -11.21
N GLY A 49 -7.28 -1.35 -10.24
CA GLY A 49 -7.87 -0.23 -9.52
C GLY A 49 -7.02 0.30 -8.34
N LEU A 50 -5.70 0.07 -8.32
CA LEU A 50 -4.86 0.43 -7.15
C LEU A 50 -3.42 0.89 -7.48
N VAL A 51 -3.02 1.02 -8.75
CA VAL A 51 -1.64 1.42 -9.13
C VAL A 51 -1.55 2.52 -10.19
N SER A 52 -2.58 3.33 -10.44
CA SER A 52 -2.41 4.52 -11.31
C SER A 52 -2.40 5.85 -10.55
N ASP A 53 -3.32 6.07 -9.60
CA ASP A 53 -3.35 7.30 -8.82
C ASP A 53 -2.26 7.36 -7.74
N ASP A 54 -1.90 6.21 -7.17
CA ASP A 54 -0.83 6.13 -6.17
C ASP A 54 0.57 6.01 -6.76
N TYR A 55 0.75 5.63 -8.04
CA TYR A 55 2.08 5.53 -8.65
C TYR A 55 2.62 6.90 -9.09
N TYR A 56 1.76 7.79 -9.59
CA TYR A 56 2.15 9.17 -9.88
C TYR A 56 2.39 9.98 -8.59
N LYS A 57 1.62 9.70 -7.52
CA LYS A 57 1.85 10.26 -6.19
C LYS A 57 3.04 9.62 -5.44
N LYS A 58 3.42 8.38 -5.76
CA LYS A 58 4.62 7.71 -5.21
C LYS A 58 5.90 8.39 -5.67
N GLY A 59 5.97 8.90 -6.91
CA GLY A 59 7.15 9.67 -7.36
C GLY A 59 7.44 10.88 -6.47
N LEU A 60 6.43 11.72 -6.21
CA LEU A 60 6.56 12.90 -5.35
C LEU A 60 6.83 12.55 -3.87
N LYS A 61 6.22 11.47 -3.36
CA LYS A 61 6.44 11.01 -1.98
C LYS A 61 7.82 10.38 -1.81
N VAL A 62 8.37 9.71 -2.83
CA VAL A 62 9.75 9.19 -2.81
C VAL A 62 10.73 10.36 -2.69
N ASP A 63 10.56 11.44 -3.44
CA ASP A 63 11.44 12.61 -3.34
C ASP A 63 11.41 13.24 -1.94
N GLN A 64 10.23 13.40 -1.35
CA GLN A 64 10.10 13.90 0.02
C GLN A 64 10.73 12.95 1.04
N THR A 65 10.50 11.65 0.85
CA THR A 65 11.03 10.60 1.72
C THR A 65 12.56 10.54 1.67
N VAL A 66 13.14 10.68 0.47
CA VAL A 66 14.58 10.74 0.24
C VAL A 66 15.16 12.01 0.83
N ALA A 67 14.50 13.16 0.68
CA ALA A 67 14.92 14.43 1.27
C ALA A 67 14.91 14.39 2.81
N SER A 68 13.88 13.81 3.43
CA SER A 68 13.80 13.66 4.90
C SER A 68 14.86 12.69 5.43
N SER A 69 15.17 11.61 4.70
CA SER A 69 16.26 10.72 5.07
C SER A 69 17.63 11.36 4.86
N ALA A 70 17.83 12.14 3.78
CA ALA A 70 19.06 12.90 3.56
C ALA A 70 19.29 13.96 4.65
N ARG A 71 18.23 14.64 5.12
CA ARG A 71 18.30 15.56 6.27
C ARG A 71 18.70 14.85 7.55
N ALA A 72 18.13 13.67 7.82
CA ALA A 72 18.52 12.87 8.99
C ALA A 72 20.01 12.54 8.96
N SER A 73 20.54 12.13 7.80
CA SER A 73 21.96 11.86 7.61
C SER A 73 22.82 13.12 7.72
N ALA A 74 22.39 14.26 7.18
CA ALA A 74 23.10 15.53 7.26
C ALA A 74 23.22 16.05 8.71
N LEU A 75 22.19 15.80 9.53
CA LEU A 75 22.19 16.09 10.96
C LEU A 75 22.98 15.07 11.79
N GLY A 76 23.42 13.97 11.17
CA GLY A 76 24.09 12.87 11.84
C GLY A 76 23.22 12.23 12.91
N LEU A 77 21.93 12.05 12.62
CA LEU A 77 20.99 11.42 13.54
C LEU A 77 21.27 9.93 13.63
N THR A 78 21.46 9.43 14.85
CA THR A 78 21.55 8.02 15.17
C THR A 78 20.48 7.65 16.18
N ALA A 79 19.78 6.55 15.94
CA ALA A 79 18.77 6.03 16.84
C ALA A 79 19.18 4.64 17.33
N GLY A 80 19.44 4.50 18.62
CA GLY A 80 19.56 3.21 19.28
C GLY A 80 18.16 2.67 19.56
N VAL A 81 17.75 1.62 18.86
CA VAL A 81 16.44 1.01 19.02
C VAL A 81 16.58 -0.34 19.71
N ARG A 82 15.91 -0.48 20.84
CA ARG A 82 15.80 -1.74 21.56
C ARG A 82 14.35 -2.16 21.60
N LEU A 83 14.05 -3.25 20.91
CA LEU A 83 12.71 -3.77 20.77
C LEU A 83 12.59 -5.12 21.47
N THR A 84 11.73 -5.16 22.48
CA THR A 84 11.39 -6.34 23.29
C THR A 84 9.98 -6.81 22.91
N ALA A 85 9.52 -7.96 23.43
CA ALA A 85 8.19 -8.49 23.13
C ALA A 85 7.02 -7.51 23.45
N ASP A 86 7.16 -6.73 24.51
CA ASP A 86 6.10 -5.83 25.02
C ASP A 86 6.49 -4.34 25.05
N THR A 87 7.77 -4.03 24.86
CA THR A 87 8.30 -2.67 25.04
C THR A 87 9.27 -2.31 23.93
N LEU A 88 9.10 -1.11 23.39
CA LEU A 88 10.03 -0.47 22.48
C LEU A 88 10.68 0.69 23.22
N SER A 89 12.00 0.65 23.36
CA SER A 89 12.80 1.79 23.79
C SER A 89 13.69 2.28 22.66
N LEU A 90 13.71 3.59 22.49
CA LEU A 90 14.44 4.26 21.44
C LEU A 90 15.24 5.40 22.06
N ARG A 91 16.52 5.50 21.71
CA ARG A 91 17.41 6.57 22.13
C ARG A 91 17.87 7.31 20.88
N LEU A 92 17.43 8.55 20.72
CA LEU A 92 17.85 9.40 19.62
C LEU A 92 19.08 10.22 20.04
N ALA A 93 20.10 10.24 19.20
CA ALA A 93 21.27 11.08 19.33
C ALA A 93 21.48 11.84 18.01
N ALA A 94 21.94 13.08 18.10
CA ALA A 94 22.29 13.90 16.94
C ALA A 94 23.74 14.31 17.07
N ARG A 95 24.47 14.28 15.94
CA ARG A 95 25.84 14.81 15.90
C ARG A 95 25.86 16.34 15.78
N SER A 96 24.79 16.92 15.24
CA SER A 96 24.61 18.37 15.18
C SER A 96 24.23 18.94 16.57
N PRO A 97 24.97 19.93 17.09
CA PRO A 97 24.65 20.59 18.36
C PRO A 97 23.40 21.48 18.29
N ASP A 98 23.01 21.92 17.10
CA ASP A 98 21.82 22.78 16.88
C ASP A 98 20.51 21.99 16.80
N PHE A 99 20.59 20.66 16.84
CA PHE A 99 19.42 19.80 16.73
C PHE A 99 18.74 19.64 18.09
N VAL A 100 17.53 20.19 18.19
CA VAL A 100 16.67 20.00 19.37
C VAL A 100 15.93 18.68 19.24
N LEU A 101 16.09 17.81 20.24
CA LEU A 101 15.36 16.54 20.29
C LEU A 101 13.85 16.82 20.47
N PRO A 102 13.00 16.33 19.57
CA PRO A 102 11.55 16.56 19.65
C PRO A 102 10.93 15.82 20.84
N ASP A 103 9.86 16.37 21.41
CA ASP A 103 9.17 15.74 22.55
C ASP A 103 8.35 14.51 22.16
N ARG A 104 8.04 14.37 20.86
CA ARG A 104 7.29 13.26 20.31
C ARG A 104 7.95 12.73 19.05
N LEU A 105 8.00 11.42 18.92
CA LEU A 105 8.48 10.73 17.73
C LEU A 105 7.42 9.76 17.25
N VAL A 106 7.21 9.70 15.94
CA VAL A 106 6.34 8.72 15.32
C VAL A 106 7.21 7.55 14.88
N VAL A 107 6.95 6.37 15.43
CA VAL A 107 7.60 5.14 15.00
C VAL A 107 6.59 4.24 14.32
N THR A 108 6.93 3.82 13.11
CA THR A 108 6.18 2.86 12.34
C THR A 108 7.00 1.59 12.21
N VAL A 109 6.44 0.47 12.66
CA VAL A 109 7.04 -0.85 12.52
C VAL A 109 6.22 -1.63 11.52
N SER A 110 6.81 -1.94 10.36
CA SER A 110 6.14 -2.61 9.24
C SER A 110 6.77 -3.95 8.89
N HIS A 111 5.94 -4.89 8.43
CA HIS A 111 6.40 -6.20 8.01
C HIS A 111 6.61 -6.22 6.48
N PRO A 112 7.76 -6.69 5.96
CA PRO A 112 8.09 -6.58 4.54
C PRO A 112 7.13 -7.33 3.60
N THR A 113 6.41 -8.33 4.10
CA THR A 113 5.54 -9.22 3.29
C THR A 113 4.07 -9.26 3.73
N ARG A 114 3.67 -8.54 4.79
CA ARG A 114 2.30 -8.56 5.31
C ARG A 114 1.80 -7.14 5.58
N ALA A 115 1.27 -6.52 4.53
CA ALA A 115 0.50 -5.29 4.65
C ALA A 115 -0.70 -5.54 5.57
N GLY A 116 -0.73 -4.89 6.74
CA GLY A 116 -1.79 -5.06 7.75
C GLY A 116 -1.28 -5.41 9.16
N LEU A 117 0.01 -5.75 9.31
CA LEU A 117 0.66 -5.85 10.63
C LEU A 117 1.44 -4.59 11.00
N ASP A 118 1.35 -3.55 10.16
CA ASP A 118 2.06 -2.30 10.35
C ASP A 118 1.47 -1.58 11.57
N GLN A 119 2.32 -1.33 12.55
CA GLN A 119 1.93 -0.65 13.77
C GLN A 119 2.67 0.68 13.87
N THR A 120 1.90 1.76 13.84
CA THR A 120 2.41 3.11 14.11
C THR A 120 2.08 3.51 15.54
N LYS A 121 3.10 3.96 16.28
CA LYS A 121 2.97 4.47 17.64
C LYS A 121 3.73 5.77 17.78
N THR A 122 3.13 6.71 18.48
CA THR A 122 3.81 7.95 18.88
C THR A 122 4.49 7.71 20.22
N LEU A 123 5.80 7.78 20.24
CA LEU A 123 6.58 7.77 21.48
C LEU A 123 6.66 9.19 22.01
N SER A 124 6.54 9.33 23.33
CA SER A 124 6.82 10.57 24.03
C SER A 124 8.20 10.50 24.66
N ARG A 125 8.88 11.63 24.67
CA ARG A 125 10.21 11.78 25.24
C ARG A 125 10.14 11.66 26.76
N GLU A 126 10.91 10.75 27.33
CA GLU A 126 11.08 10.57 28.76
C GLU A 126 12.56 10.80 29.09
N GLY A 127 12.94 12.09 29.20
CA GLY A 127 14.33 12.51 29.38
C GLY A 127 15.17 12.38 28.11
N ALA A 128 16.02 11.34 28.04
CA ALA A 128 16.89 11.05 26.90
C ALA A 128 16.47 9.79 26.11
N VAL A 129 15.41 9.11 26.55
CA VAL A 129 14.90 7.87 25.97
C VAL A 129 13.42 8.06 25.66
N TYR A 130 12.98 7.42 24.58
CA TYR A 130 11.60 7.38 24.12
C TYR A 130 11.11 5.96 24.35
N THR A 131 10.07 5.79 25.16
CA THR A 131 9.55 4.46 25.49
C THR A 131 8.07 4.39 25.15
N THR A 132 7.65 3.25 24.58
CA THR A 132 6.24 2.93 24.44
C THR A 132 5.99 1.45 24.69
N GLY A 133 4.82 1.13 25.22
CA GLY A 133 4.28 -0.22 25.15
C GLY A 133 4.04 -0.57 23.68
N PHE A 134 4.62 -1.67 23.23
CA PHE A 134 4.52 -2.14 21.85
C PHE A 134 4.38 -3.64 21.87
N ARG A 135 3.25 -4.16 21.36
CA ARG A 135 3.03 -5.60 21.27
C ARG A 135 3.23 -6.04 19.83
N LEU A 136 4.40 -6.59 19.54
CA LEU A 136 4.63 -7.25 18.26
C LEU A 136 4.08 -8.67 18.32
N PRO A 137 3.24 -9.08 17.35
CA PRO A 137 2.67 -10.41 17.33
C PRO A 137 3.67 -11.49 16.90
N ALA A 138 4.82 -11.14 16.29
CA ALA A 138 5.71 -12.13 15.70
C ALA A 138 7.20 -11.74 15.73
N SER A 139 8.06 -12.72 16.05
CA SER A 139 9.49 -12.72 15.74
C SER A 139 9.72 -12.76 14.23
N GLY A 140 10.74 -12.06 13.73
CA GLY A 140 11.02 -12.00 12.29
C GLY A 140 11.69 -10.70 11.85
N HIS A 141 11.69 -10.44 10.55
CA HIS A 141 12.24 -9.22 9.96
C HIS A 141 11.21 -8.10 9.99
N TRP A 142 11.57 -7.00 10.62
CA TRP A 142 10.74 -5.81 10.72
C TRP A 142 11.50 -4.60 10.20
N LEU A 143 10.77 -3.71 9.55
CA LEU A 143 11.25 -2.40 9.13
C LEU A 143 10.77 -1.40 10.16
N VAL A 144 11.69 -0.62 10.73
CA VAL A 144 11.38 0.44 11.68
C VAL A 144 11.66 1.77 11.00
N SER A 145 10.62 2.59 10.85
CA SER A 145 10.71 3.98 10.42
C SER A 145 10.52 4.87 11.64
N ILE A 146 11.43 5.79 11.86
CA ILE A 146 11.39 6.77 12.95
C ILE A 146 11.31 8.13 12.29
N GLU A 147 10.26 8.86 12.61
CA GLU A 147 9.93 10.14 12.01
C GLU A 147 9.63 11.15 13.12
N ASP A 148 9.96 12.40 12.86
CA ASP A 148 9.45 13.49 13.68
C ASP A 148 7.95 13.72 13.41
N GLU A 149 7.24 14.34 14.35
CA GLU A 149 5.82 14.69 14.20
C GLU A 149 5.57 15.57 12.96
N THR A 150 6.58 16.36 12.57
CA THR A 150 6.55 17.23 11.39
C THR A 150 6.98 16.55 10.09
N GLY A 151 7.49 15.31 10.12
CA GLY A 151 8.02 14.60 8.96
C GLY A 151 9.32 15.19 8.36
N ASN A 152 9.97 16.10 9.08
CA ASN A 152 11.12 16.86 8.56
C ASN A 152 12.39 16.02 8.37
N TRP A 153 12.54 14.97 9.17
CA TRP A 153 13.60 13.98 9.03
C TRP A 153 13.05 12.58 9.29
N ARG A 154 13.72 11.57 8.71
CA ARG A 154 13.31 10.17 8.85
C ARG A 154 14.50 9.23 8.88
N LEU A 155 14.53 8.37 9.90
CA LEU A 155 15.46 7.24 10.00
C LEU A 155 14.74 5.94 9.67
N LEU A 156 15.37 5.11 8.83
CA LEU A 156 14.90 3.77 8.52
C LEU A 156 15.93 2.75 8.97
N GLY A 157 15.49 1.71 9.66
CA GLY A 157 16.33 0.58 10.02
C GLY A 157 15.61 -0.75 9.88
N LYS A 158 16.40 -1.79 9.71
CA LYS A 158 15.94 -3.18 9.68
C LYS A 158 16.25 -3.81 11.04
N ILE A 159 15.27 -4.43 11.66
CA ILE A 159 15.42 -5.12 12.95
C ILE A 159 14.94 -6.57 12.79
N ILE A 160 15.67 -7.51 13.38
CA ILE A 160 15.29 -8.91 13.45
C ILE A 160 14.90 -9.23 14.89
N LEU A 161 13.67 -9.69 15.11
CA LEU A 161 13.21 -10.14 16.43
C LEU A 161 13.41 -11.66 16.63
N PRO A 162 13.75 -12.11 17.85
CA PRO A 162 14.08 -11.30 19.02
C PRO A 162 15.44 -10.61 18.85
N ALA A 163 15.48 -9.29 19.04
CA ALA A 163 16.73 -8.54 18.95
C ALA A 163 17.52 -8.75 20.25
N SER A 164 18.70 -9.36 20.16
CA SER A 164 19.56 -9.66 21.32
C SER A 164 20.29 -8.42 21.88
N GLY A 165 19.83 -7.21 21.59
CA GLY A 165 20.51 -5.97 21.98
C GLY A 165 19.89 -4.69 21.41
N GLU A 166 20.59 -3.58 21.61
CA GLU A 166 20.28 -2.29 20.98
C GLU A 166 20.76 -2.29 19.52
N VAL A 167 19.86 -1.99 18.59
CA VAL A 167 20.17 -1.85 17.16
C VAL A 167 20.37 -0.37 16.86
N LEU A 168 21.58 -0.01 16.47
CA LEU A 168 21.90 1.35 16.02
C LEU A 168 21.42 1.54 14.58
N ILE A 169 20.53 2.51 14.37
CA ILE A 169 19.99 2.92 13.08
C ILE A 169 20.54 4.31 12.74
N GLY A 170 20.94 4.52 11.48
CA GLY A 170 21.48 5.80 11.01
C GLY A 170 23.01 5.89 10.98
N ASP A 171 23.72 4.82 11.38
CA ASP A 171 25.16 4.70 11.16
C ASP A 171 25.41 4.05 9.78
N PRO A 172 26.17 4.67 8.86
CA PRO A 172 26.53 4.04 7.58
C PRO A 172 27.28 2.71 7.76
N SER A 173 27.81 2.43 8.96
CA SER A 173 28.50 1.19 9.31
C SER A 173 27.55 0.02 9.58
N SER A 174 26.25 0.25 9.86
CA SER A 174 25.29 -0.82 10.17
C SER A 174 24.77 -1.57 8.93
N GLU A 175 25.04 -1.07 7.72
CA GLU A 175 24.64 -1.73 6.47
C GLU A 175 25.50 -2.96 6.11
N ASN A 176 26.63 -3.17 6.80
CA ASN A 176 27.62 -4.21 6.44
C ASN A 176 27.80 -5.32 7.49
N ALA A 177 26.78 -5.62 8.31
CA ALA A 177 26.85 -6.77 9.21
C ALA A 177 26.38 -8.06 8.49
N PRO A 178 27.29 -8.97 8.05
CA PRO A 178 26.87 -10.27 7.60
C PRO A 178 26.23 -11.03 8.76
N ALA A 179 25.04 -11.58 8.52
CA ALA A 179 24.46 -12.60 9.38
C ALA A 179 25.51 -13.70 9.62
N ARG A 180 25.88 -13.91 10.88
CA ARG A 180 26.84 -14.94 11.28
C ARG A 180 26.12 -15.98 12.12
#